data_AF-A0A6B8TTU7-F1
#
_entry.id   AF-A0A6B8TTU7-F1
#
_cell.length_a   1.000
_cell.length_b   1.000
_cell.length_c   1.000
_cell.angle_alpha   90.00
_cell.angle_beta   90.00
_cell.angle_gamma   90.00
#
_symmetry.space_group_name_H-M   'P 1'
#
loop_
_entity.id
_entity.type
_entity.pdbx_description
1 polymer ?
#
loop_
_entity_poly.entity_id
_entity_poly.type
_entity_poly.pdbx_seq_one_letter_code
_entity_poly.pdbx_strand_id
1 'polypeptide(L)' 'MGDFQNKADEFGGKAKETAGKATGNDNLENEGKGDQVKANAKQGFEDAKDKVTEGLGKLKGDDR' A
#
# COMPACT_ATOMS: atom_id res chain seq x y z
N MET A 1 -7.69 -2.02 14.93
CA MET A 1 -8.24 -1.36 13.73
C MET A 1 -7.06 -1.15 12.77
N GLY A 2 -6.69 -2.15 11.97
CA GLY A 2 -5.56 -2.03 11.03
C GLY A 2 -5.85 -2.77 9.73
N ASP A 3 -6.39 -3.98 9.84
CA ASP A 3 -6.66 -4.85 8.67
C ASP A 3 -7.90 -4.42 7.87
N PHE A 4 -8.88 -3.79 8.53
CA PHE A 4 -10.11 -3.36 7.84
C PHE A 4 -9.87 -2.17 6.91
N GLN A 5 -8.94 -1.27 7.24
CA GLN A 5 -8.61 -0.12 6.39
C GLN A 5 -7.92 -0.55 5.10
N ASN A 6 -6.90 -1.41 5.18
CA ASN A 6 -6.22 -1.90 3.97
C ASN A 6 -7.18 -2.63 3.02
N LYS A 7 -8.07 -3.45 3.58
CA LYS A 7 -9.04 -4.20 2.78
C LYS A 7 -10.14 -3.31 2.19
N ALA A 8 -10.54 -2.26 2.90
CA ALA A 8 -11.49 -1.26 2.42
C ALA A 8 -10.89 -0.37 1.32
N ASP A 9 -9.63 0.04 1.44
CA ASP A 9 -8.89 0.77 0.41
C ASP A 9 -8.69 -0.07 -0.85
N GLU A 10 -8.31 -1.35 -0.72
CA GLU A 10 -8.23 -2.27 -1.86
C GLU A 10 -9.58 -2.45 -2.57
N PHE A 11 -10.65 -2.60 -1.79
CA PHE A 11 -12.00 -2.77 -2.34
C PHE A 11 -12.52 -1.49 -3.00
N GLY A 12 -12.27 -0.34 -2.38
CA GLY A 12 -12.57 0.98 -2.92
C GLY A 12 -11.81 1.27 -4.22
N GLY A 13 -10.51 0.96 -4.28
CA GLY A 13 -9.70 1.11 -5.48
C GLY A 13 -10.19 0.26 -6.65
N LYS A 14 -10.50 -1.03 -6.40
CA LYS A 14 -11.10 -1.91 -7.42
C LYS A 14 -12.49 -1.45 -7.86
N ALA A 15 -13.29 -0.94 -6.92
CA ALA A 15 -14.61 -0.41 -7.23
C ALA A 15 -14.51 0.86 -8.10
N LYS A 16 -13.59 1.78 -7.79
CA LYS A 16 -13.32 2.96 -8.63
C LYS A 16 -12.80 2.55 -10.01
N GLU A 17 -11.92 1.56 -10.10
CA GLU A 17 -11.40 1.10 -11.39
C GLU A 17 -12.50 0.47 -12.26
N THR A 18 -13.34 -0.37 -11.65
CA THR A 18 -14.46 -1.03 -12.33
C THR A 18 -15.55 -0.03 -12.74
N ALA A 19 -15.89 0.90 -11.84
CA ALA A 19 -16.82 1.98 -12.13
C ALA A 19 -16.29 2.86 -13.25
N GLY A 20 -15.03 3.31 -13.18
CA GLY A 20 -14.37 4.12 -14.22
C GLY A 20 -14.41 3.45 -15.59
N LYS A 21 -14.06 2.16 -15.67
CA LYS A 21 -14.20 1.37 -16.91
C LYS A 21 -15.64 1.27 -17.41
N ALA A 22 -16.58 1.04 -16.50
CA ALA A 22 -17.99 0.87 -16.86
C ALA A 22 -18.65 2.18 -17.32
N THR A 23 -18.26 3.33 -16.75
CA THR A 23 -18.78 4.66 -17.16
C THR A 23 -17.92 5.36 -18.20
N GLY A 24 -16.76 4.81 -18.58
CA GLY A 24 -15.78 5.49 -19.44
C GLY A 24 -15.16 6.73 -18.78
N ASN A 25 -15.03 6.74 -17.47
CA ASN A 25 -14.45 7.85 -16.71
C ASN A 25 -13.01 7.52 -16.31
N ASP A 26 -12.06 8.02 -17.11
CA ASP A 26 -10.61 7.84 -16.91
C ASP A 26 -10.11 8.32 -15.53
N ASN A 27 -10.77 9.31 -14.91
CA ASN A 27 -10.38 9.77 -13.58
C ASN A 27 -10.64 8.70 -12.51
N LEU A 28 -11.81 8.05 -12.56
CA LEU A 28 -12.14 6.97 -11.62
C LEU A 28 -11.24 5.75 -11.83
N GLU A 29 -10.91 5.43 -13.09
CA GLU A 29 -9.97 4.36 -13.41
C GLU A 29 -8.57 4.66 -12.87
N ASN A 30 -8.06 5.87 -13.11
CA ASN A 30 -6.73 6.27 -12.66
C ASN A 30 -6.63 6.42 -11.13
N GLU A 31 -7.67 6.89 -10.46
CA GLU A 31 -7.70 6.91 -8.98
C GLU A 31 -7.59 5.48 -8.42
N GLY A 32 -8.39 4.55 -8.95
CA GLY A 32 -8.37 3.15 -8.49
C GLY A 32 -7.00 2.49 -8.65
N LYS A 33 -6.37 2.68 -9.81
CA LYS A 33 -5.00 2.19 -10.07
C LYS A 33 -3.95 2.91 -9.23
N GLY A 34 -4.08 4.22 -9.05
CA GLY A 34 -3.17 5.04 -8.25
C GLY A 34 -3.16 4.63 -6.78
N ASP A 35 -4.33 4.39 -6.20
CA ASP A 35 -4.47 3.90 -4.83
C ASP A 35 -3.83 2.51 -4.67
N GLN A 36 -4.01 1.59 -5.62
CA GLN A 36 -3.36 0.27 -5.58
C GLN A 36 -1.83 0.33 -5.67
N VAL A 37 -1.28 1.17 -6.57
CA VAL A 37 0.18 1.34 -6.69
C VAL A 37 0.74 1.94 -5.41
N LYS A 38 0.07 2.95 -4.85
CA LYS A 38 0.49 3.62 -3.63
C LYS A 38 0.44 2.69 -2.42
N ALA A 39 -0.60 1.86 -2.30
CA ALA A 39 -0.73 0.87 -1.25
C ALA A 39 0.37 -0.21 -1.34
N ASN A 40 0.61 -0.78 -2.53
CA ASN A 40 1.70 -1.74 -2.75
C ASN A 40 3.08 -1.14 -2.44
N ALA A 41 3.32 0.09 -2.88
CA ALA A 41 4.56 0.80 -2.61
C ALA A 41 4.75 1.07 -1.11
N LYS A 42 3.67 1.47 -0.40
CA LYS A 42 3.70 1.68 1.06
C LYS A 42 4.00 0.38 1.79
N GLN A 43 3.29 -0.70 1.48
CA GLN A 43 3.53 -2.00 2.09
C GLN A 43 4.96 -2.48 1.83
N GLY A 44 5.41 -2.46 0.58
CA GLY A 44 6.77 -2.90 0.25
C GLY A 44 7.86 -2.06 0.91
N PHE A 45 7.63 -0.74 1.06
CA PHE A 45 8.56 0.15 1.74
C PHE A 45 8.53 -0.04 3.27
N GLU A 46 7.36 -0.20 3.88
CA GLU A 46 7.24 -0.48 5.31
C GLU A 46 7.86 -1.85 5.64
N ASP A 47 7.58 -2.91 4.90
CA ASP A 47 8.20 -4.23 5.06
C ASP A 47 9.74 -4.17 4.94
N ALA A 48 10.24 -3.45 3.92
CA ALA A 48 11.68 -3.29 3.72
C ALA A 48 12.32 -2.49 4.85
N LYS A 49 11.66 -1.41 5.30
CA LYS A 49 12.15 -0.55 6.37
C LYS A 49 12.12 -1.29 7.71
N ASP A 50 11.12 -2.12 7.97
CA ASP A 50 11.02 -2.93 9.18
C ASP A 50 12.14 -3.98 9.22
N LYS A 51 12.36 -4.73 8.13
CA LYS A 51 13.46 -5.70 8.00
C LYS A 51 14.85 -5.06 8.13
N VAL A 52 15.04 -3.90 7.49
CA VAL A 52 16.30 -3.14 7.59
C VAL A 52 16.49 -2.62 9.01
N THR A 53 15.45 -2.09 9.64
CA THR A 53 15.52 -1.54 11.01
C THR A 53 15.75 -2.65 12.03
N GLU A 54 15.17 -3.84 11.84
CA GLU A 54 15.41 -5.01 12.69
C GLU A 54 16.85 -5.52 12.54
N GLY A 55 17.37 -5.56 11.31
CA GLY A 55 18.76 -5.93 11.03
C GLY A 55 19.79 -4.90 11.53
N LEU A 56 19.52 -3.61 11.35
CA LEU A 56 20.35 -2.52 11.87
C LEU A 56 20.31 -2.44 13.40
N GLY A 57 19.15 -2.70 14.01
CA GLY A 57 19.00 -2.77 15.47
C GLY A 57 19.84 -3.88 16.10
N LYS A 58 19.95 -5.03 15.41
CA LYS A 58 20.84 -6.14 15.81
C LYS A 58 22.32 -5.82 15.59
N LEU A 59 22.67 -5.03 14.58
CA LEU A 59 24.06 -4.65 14.27
C LEU A 59 24.59 -3.46 15.09
N LYS A 60 23.71 -2.62 15.64
CA LYS A 60 24.09 -1.43 16.44
C LYS A 60 24.18 -1.71 17.95
N GLY A 61 24.04 -2.98 18.37
CA GLY A 61 23.86 -3.39 19.76
C GLY A 61 24.99 -4.20 20.40
N ASP A 62 26.16 -4.32 19.76
CA ASP A 62 27.33 -5.02 20.34
C ASP A 62 28.51 -4.05 20.52
N ASP A 63 28.38 -3.15 21.49
CA ASP A 63 29.50 -2.47 22.13
C ASP A 63 29.04 -2.12 23.58
N ARG A 64 29.04 -3.15 24.43
CA ARG A 64 29.00 -3.05 25.90
C ARG A 64 30.18 -3.82 26.47
#